data_AF-A0A950IS52-F1
#
_entry.id   AF-A0A950IS52-F1
#
_cell.length_a   1.000
_cell.length_b   1.000
_cell.length_c   1.000
_cell.angle_alpha   90.00
_cell.angle_beta   90.00
_cell.angle_gamma   90.00
#
_symmetry.space_group_name_H-M   'P 1'
#
loop_
_entity.id
_entity.type
_entity.pdbx_description
1 polymer ?
#
loop_
_entity_poly.entity_id
_entity_poly.type
_entity_poly.pdbx_seq_one_letter_code
_entity_poly.pdbx_strand_id
1 'polypeptide(L)'
;MSYQTGTGKYEQMLVTCRNMKPIPTAVAHPCEEFALSGAIEAAHLGIIAPILVGPRNRIEAVAKSAGIDLSGFEIVETPHSNASAA
;
A
#
# COMPACT_ATOMS: atom_id res chain seq x y z
N MET A 1 -3.00 25.21 6.49
CA MET A 1 -1.84 24.92 7.37
C MET A 1 -0.77 24.26 6.52
N SER A 2 0.09 25.06 5.86
CA SER A 2 1.13 24.54 4.97
C SER A 2 2.39 24.27 5.77
N TYR A 3 2.59 23.01 6.16
CA TYR A 3 3.87 22.55 6.67
C TYR A 3 4.81 22.35 5.48
N GLN A 4 5.82 23.22 5.36
CA GLN A 4 6.89 23.07 4.39
C GLN A 4 8.17 22.69 5.13
N THR A 5 8.31 21.41 5.45
CA THR A 5 9.57 20.81 5.94
C THR A 5 10.14 19.90 4.85
N GLY A 6 11.37 20.18 4.40
CA GLY A 6 12.08 19.40 3.37
C GLY A 6 12.52 20.22 2.15
N THR A 7 13.13 19.56 1.16
CA THR A 7 13.62 20.20 -0.09
C THR A 7 12.53 20.37 -1.16
N GLY A 8 11.28 19.98 -0.88
CA GLY A 8 10.19 19.95 -1.88
C GLY A 8 10.29 18.82 -2.90
N LYS A 9 11.37 18.02 -2.88
CA LYS A 9 11.63 16.96 -3.85
C LYS A 9 10.58 15.84 -3.78
N TYR A 10 10.08 15.53 -2.59
CA TYR A 10 9.06 14.49 -2.41
C TYR A 10 7.75 14.89 -3.11
N GLU A 11 7.30 16.12 -2.88
CA GLU A 11 6.09 16.67 -3.48
C GLU A 11 6.22 16.76 -5.00
N GLN A 12 7.38 17.18 -5.51
CA GLN A 12 7.67 17.22 -6.95
C GLN A 12 7.62 15.81 -7.59
N MET A 13 8.14 14.80 -6.90
CA MET A 13 8.06 13.41 -7.35
C MET A 13 6.60 12.93 -7.41
N LEU A 14 5.80 13.22 -6.38
CA LEU A 14 4.39 12.87 -6.34
C LEU A 14 3.59 13.53 -7.48
N VAL A 15 3.84 14.81 -7.77
CA VAL A 15 3.20 15.52 -8.89
C VAL A 15 3.54 14.85 -10.22
N THR A 16 4.77 14.39 -10.39
CA THR A 16 5.19 13.67 -11.59
C THR A 16 4.45 12.34 -11.73
N CYS A 17 4.34 11.58 -10.64
CA CYS A 17 3.62 10.30 -10.61
C CYS A 17 2.14 10.41 -10.98
N ARG A 18 1.46 11.50 -10.62
CA ARG A 18 0.02 11.71 -10.92
C ARG A 18 -0.31 11.70 -12.41
N ASN A 19 0.65 11.96 -13.29
CA ASN A 19 0.43 11.97 -14.74
C ASN A 19 0.75 10.62 -15.41
N MET A 20 1.11 9.61 -14.62
CA MET A 20 1.45 8.27 -15.10
C MET A 20 0.35 7.28 -14.74
N LYS A 21 0.30 6.15 -15.46
CA LYS A 21 -0.58 5.04 -15.07
C LYS A 21 -0.03 4.42 -13.76
N PRO A 22 -0.89 4.08 -12.79
CA PRO A 22 -0.46 3.38 -11.58
C PRO A 22 0.27 2.09 -11.93
N ILE A 23 1.38 1.83 -11.23
CA ILE A 23 2.23 0.66 -11.52
C ILE A 23 1.72 -0.54 -10.70
N PRO A 24 1.42 -1.70 -11.33
CA PRO A 24 1.15 -2.93 -10.61
C PRO A 24 2.29 -3.26 -9.64
N THR A 25 1.99 -3.32 -8.35
CA THR A 25 3.01 -3.43 -7.30
C THR A 25 2.62 -4.52 -6.30
N ALA A 26 3.44 -5.58 -6.20
CA ALA A 26 3.30 -6.55 -5.14
C ALA A 26 3.75 -5.93 -3.80
N VAL A 27 2.86 -5.92 -2.81
CA VAL A 27 3.16 -5.51 -1.45
C VAL A 27 3.28 -6.78 -0.62
N ALA A 28 4.53 -7.15 -0.33
CA ALA A 28 4.83 -8.36 0.42
C ALA A 28 4.54 -8.15 1.92
N HIS A 29 3.71 -9.03 2.48
CA HIS A 29 3.41 -9.13 3.89
C HIS A 29 2.92 -7.83 4.59
N PRO A 30 1.85 -7.16 4.10
CA PRO A 30 1.30 -5.95 4.73
C PRO A 30 0.44 -6.29 5.95
N CYS A 31 1.00 -7.00 6.94
CA CYS A 31 0.31 -7.49 8.13
C CYS A 31 0.43 -6.54 9.34
N GLU A 32 0.77 -5.28 9.11
CA GLU A 32 0.88 -4.23 10.13
C GLU A 32 0.16 -2.97 9.63
N GLU A 33 -0.43 -2.20 10.55
CA GLU A 33 -1.30 -1.07 10.20
C GLU A 33 -0.61 -0.06 9.28
N PHE A 34 0.60 0.38 9.64
CA PHE A 34 1.34 1.38 8.85
C PHE A 34 1.76 0.86 7.48
N ALA A 35 2.04 -0.45 7.36
CA ALA A 35 2.42 -1.07 6.11
C ALA A 35 1.22 -1.18 5.17
N LEU A 36 0.07 -1.58 5.70
CA LEU A 36 -1.17 -1.66 4.95
C LEU A 36 -1.68 -0.27 4.56
N SER A 37 -1.73 0.68 5.51
CA SER A 37 -2.24 2.03 5.25
C SER A 37 -1.38 2.77 4.22
N GLY A 38 -0.06 2.63 4.27
CA GLY A 38 0.84 3.22 3.26
C GLY A 38 0.61 2.66 1.85
N ALA A 39 0.36 1.35 1.73
CA ALA A 39 0.03 0.73 0.44
C ALA A 39 -1.30 1.23 -0.14
N ILE A 40 -2.34 1.35 0.72
CA ILE A 40 -3.66 1.84 0.31
C ILE A 40 -3.63 3.34 -0.01
N GLU A 41 -2.92 4.14 0.78
CA GLU A 41 -2.74 5.57 0.49
C GLU A 41 -2.02 5.80 -0.84
N ALA A 42 -0.95 5.03 -1.12
CA ALA A 42 -0.25 5.09 -2.40
C ALA A 42 -1.16 4.70 -3.58
N ALA A 43 -2.09 3.77 -3.37
CA ALA A 43 -3.09 3.41 -4.36
C ALA A 43 -4.11 4.54 -4.59
N HIS A 44 -4.62 5.15 -3.52
CA HIS A 44 -5.54 6.30 -3.61
C HIS A 44 -4.90 7.52 -4.30
N LEU A 45 -3.58 7.69 -4.16
CA LEU A 45 -2.81 8.71 -4.86
C LEU A 45 -2.52 8.36 -6.33
N GLY A 46 -2.94 7.18 -6.80
CA GLY A 46 -2.71 6.72 -8.17
C GLY A 46 -1.25 6.37 -8.47
N ILE A 47 -0.43 6.12 -7.44
CA ILE A 47 1.00 5.85 -7.59
C ILE A 47 1.21 4.37 -7.94
N ILE A 48 0.52 3.48 -7.24
CA ILE A 48 0.59 2.03 -7.43
C ILE A 48 -0.80 1.42 -7.60
N ALA A 49 -0.86 0.27 -8.26
CA ALA A 49 -1.99 -0.66 -8.21
C ALA A 49 -1.54 -1.86 -7.34
N PRO A 50 -1.85 -1.88 -6.03
CA PRO A 50 -1.25 -2.84 -5.12
C PRO A 50 -1.89 -4.22 -5.25
N ILE A 51 -1.04 -5.25 -5.17
CA ILE A 51 -1.40 -6.65 -5.00
C ILE A 51 -0.87 -7.06 -3.62
N LEU A 52 -1.75 -7.32 -2.67
CA LEU A 52 -1.39 -7.60 -1.28
C LEU A 52 -1.02 -9.09 -1.15
N VAL A 53 0.25 -9.39 -0.89
CA VAL A 53 0.75 -10.78 -0.87
C VAL A 53 1.05 -11.21 0.57
N GLY A 54 0.24 -12.08 1.16
CA GLY A 54 0.46 -12.50 2.54
C GLY A 54 -0.65 -13.34 3.17
N PRO A 55 -0.54 -13.61 4.48
CA PRO A 55 -1.61 -14.29 5.22
C PRO A 55 -2.89 -13.46 5.19
N ARG A 56 -3.87 -13.90 4.39
CA ARG A 56 -5.14 -13.20 4.17
C ARG A 56 -5.82 -12.82 5.48
N ASN A 57 -5.90 -13.77 6.41
CA ASN A 57 -6.49 -13.56 7.72
C ASN A 57 -5.85 -12.41 8.53
N ARG A 58 -4.52 -12.23 8.43
CA ARG A 58 -3.82 -11.14 9.09
C ARG A 58 -4.07 -9.80 8.41
N ILE A 59 -4.01 -9.77 7.07
CA ILE A 59 -4.29 -8.56 6.28
C ILE A 59 -5.71 -8.06 6.57
N GLU A 60 -6.71 -8.95 6.53
CA GLU A 60 -8.10 -8.62 6.83
C GLU A 60 -8.32 -8.20 8.29
N ALA A 61 -7.62 -8.84 9.24
CA ALA A 61 -7.69 -8.45 10.65
C ALA A 61 -7.16 -7.04 10.89
N VAL A 62 -6.01 -6.70 10.30
CA VAL A 62 -5.40 -5.37 10.38
C VAL A 62 -6.29 -4.33 9.70
N ALA A 63 -6.82 -4.63 8.52
CA ALA A 63 -7.73 -3.74 7.83
C ALA A 63 -8.97 -3.44 8.67
N LYS A 64 -9.57 -4.47 9.28
CA LYS A 64 -10.71 -4.32 10.17
C LYS A 64 -10.38 -3.49 11.41
N SER A 65 -9.24 -3.72 12.06
CA SER A 65 -8.84 -2.95 13.25
C SER A 65 -8.54 -1.49 12.93
N ALA A 66 -8.00 -1.22 11.75
CA ALA A 66 -7.62 0.13 11.31
C ALA A 66 -8.73 0.88 10.55
N GLY A 67 -9.88 0.23 10.29
CA GLY A 67 -10.96 0.81 9.48
C GLY A 67 -10.59 1.03 8.01
N ILE A 68 -9.64 0.24 7.49
CA ILE A 68 -9.19 0.31 6.10
C ILE A 68 -10.11 -0.56 5.25
N ASP A 69 -10.65 0.02 4.17
CA ASP A 69 -11.40 -0.73 3.17
C ASP A 69 -10.44 -1.43 2.20
N LEU A 70 -10.61 -2.74 2.04
CA LEU A 70 -9.84 -3.56 1.10
C LEU A 70 -10.61 -3.81 -0.21
N SER A 71 -11.81 -3.25 -0.37
CA SER A 71 -12.61 -3.43 -1.57
C SER A 71 -11.84 -2.95 -2.82
N GLY A 72 -11.79 -3.80 -3.85
CA GLY A 72 -11.08 -3.51 -5.10
C GLY A 72 -9.57 -3.81 -5.10
N PHE A 73 -9.00 -4.30 -3.98
CA PHE A 73 -7.60 -4.73 -3.94
C PHE A 73 -7.46 -6.25 -4.05
N GLU A 74 -6.49 -6.69 -4.85
CA GLU A 74 -6.16 -8.11 -4.97
C GLU A 74 -5.38 -8.58 -3.73
N ILE A 75 -5.77 -9.74 -3.19
CA ILE A 75 -5.06 -10.39 -2.09
C ILE A 75 -4.62 -11.78 -2.56
N VAL A 76 -3.31 -11.97 -2.66
CA VAL A 76 -2.69 -13.26 -2.95
C VAL A 76 -2.31 -13.92 -1.63
N GLU A 77 -3.00 -15.01 -1.29
CA GLU A 77 -2.79 -15.71 -0.04
C GLU A 77 -1.48 -16.52 -0.06
N THR A 78 -0.64 -16.32 0.95
CA THR A 78 0.55 -17.15 1.18
C THR A 78 0.52 -17.73 2.61
N PRO A 79 0.91 -19.01 2.81
CA PRO A 79 0.73 -19.68 4.10
C PRO A 79 1.52 -19.05 5.26
N HIS A 80 2.76 -18.57 5.02
CA HIS A 80 3.66 -18.03 6.06
C HIS A 80 4.64 -16.97 5.50
N SER A 81 5.20 -16.11 6.37
CA SER A 81 6.04 -14.94 6.01
C SER A 81 7.20 -15.22 5.05
N ASN A 82 7.79 -16.42 5.07
CA ASN A 82 8.88 -16.79 4.14
C ASN A 82 8.41 -17.03 2.70
N ALA A 83 7.11 -17.27 2.46
CA ALA A 83 6.54 -17.45 1.12
C ALA A 83 6.09 -16.12 0.47
N SER A 84 6.07 -15.01 1.22
CA SER A 84 5.70 -13.68 0.69
C SER A 84 6.87 -12.89 0.08
N ALA A 85 8.11 -13.24 0.44
CA ALA A 85 9.32 -12.51 0.05
C ALA A 85 10.27 -13.32 -0.86
N ALA A 86 9.85 -14.52 -1.28
CA ALA A 86 10.62 -15.44 -2.12
C ALA A 86 10.20 -15.34 -3.59
#